data_AF-A0A4P5R637-F1
#
_entry.id   AF-A0A4P5R637-F1
#
_cell.length_a   1.000
_cell.length_b   1.000
_cell.length_c   1.000
_cell.angle_alpha   90.00
_cell.angle_beta   90.00
_cell.angle_gamma   90.00
#
_symmetry.space_group_name_H-M   'P 1'
#
loop_
_entity.id
_entity.type
_entity.pdbx_description
1 polymer ?
#
loop_
_entity_poly.entity_id
_entity_poly.type
_entity_poly.pdbx_seq_one_letter_code
_entity_poly.pdbx_strand_id
1 'polypeptide(L)'
;MNDRQRDLFLWIWSRRRKPGRTVVALRGAVIGALGGAVFAGVMFSAVGKGGNHSVAAVLAALKDAGMLFLLSVPAFGAMGFATAYRVFSSQEVMYQSLLRSGACVPEQRPVLSGADRWPAIMVGVVLVVIVAFIVILFIKFGH
;
A
#
# COMPACT_ATOMS: atom_id res chain seq x y z
N MET A 1 16.26 18.87 -1.68
CA MET A 1 16.80 17.49 -1.58
C MET A 1 18.31 17.61 -1.45
N ASN A 2 18.92 16.98 -0.45
CA ASN A 2 20.39 17.01 -0.27
C ASN A 2 21.08 16.21 -1.39
N ASP A 3 22.33 16.52 -1.75
CA ASP A 3 23.07 15.82 -2.83
C ASP A 3 23.15 14.30 -2.57
N ARG A 4 23.44 13.90 -1.33
CA ARG A 4 23.47 12.49 -0.94
C ARG A 4 22.12 11.80 -1.08
N GLN A 5 21.02 12.51 -0.79
CA GLN A 5 19.66 11.99 -0.95
C GLN A 5 19.27 11.87 -2.42
N ARG A 6 19.66 12.85 -3.24
CA ARG A 6 19.50 12.81 -4.70
C ARG A 6 20.21 11.60 -5.28
N ASP A 7 21.49 11.43 -4.94
CA ASP A 7 22.33 10.36 -5.47
C ASP A 7 21.81 8.99 -5.02
N LEU A 8 21.34 8.89 -3.76
CA LEU A 8 20.70 7.67 -3.28
C LEU A 8 19.41 7.38 -4.04
N PHE A 9 18.57 8.40 -4.27
CA PHE A 9 17.35 8.25 -5.05
C PHE A 9 17.66 7.76 -6.47
N LEU A 10 18.62 8.39 -7.17
CA LEU A 10 19.07 7.99 -8.50
C LEU A 10 19.57 6.54 -8.51
N TRP A 11 20.37 6.15 -7.52
CA TRP A 11 20.88 4.79 -7.38
C TRP A 11 19.75 3.77 -7.13
N ILE A 12 18.84 4.05 -6.20
CA ILE A 12 17.73 3.14 -5.87
C ILE A 12 16.78 3.04 -7.07
N TRP A 13 16.39 4.18 -7.63
CA TRP A 13 15.39 4.25 -8.69
C TRP A 13 15.88 3.63 -10.00
N SER A 14 17.15 3.83 -10.37
CA SER A 14 17.75 3.19 -11.55
C SER A 14 17.64 1.65 -11.52
N ARG A 15 17.64 1.05 -10.32
CA ARG A 15 17.44 -0.39 -10.11
C ARG A 15 15.96 -0.76 -10.02
N ARG A 16 15.17 0.02 -9.27
CA ARG A 16 13.73 -0.26 -9.05
C ARG A 16 12.86 -0.10 -10.28
N ARG A 17 13.27 0.71 -11.27
CA ARG A 17 12.51 0.92 -12.51
C ARG A 17 12.58 -0.25 -13.50
N LYS A 18 13.54 -1.19 -13.34
CA LYS A 18 13.77 -2.32 -14.28
C LYS A 18 12.53 -3.19 -14.57
N PRO A 19 11.67 -3.55 -13.60
CA PRO A 19 10.49 -4.37 -13.86
C PRO A 19 9.43 -3.65 -14.70
N GLY A 20 9.53 -2.32 -14.87
CA GLY A 20 8.58 -1.52 -15.61
C GLY A 20 7.31 -1.17 -14.83
N ARG A 21 6.61 -0.16 -15.35
CA ARG A 21 5.43 0.46 -14.73
C ARG A 21 4.29 -0.54 -14.48
N THR A 22 4.01 -1.40 -15.46
CA THR A 22 2.89 -2.34 -15.40
C THR A 22 3.07 -3.39 -14.31
N VAL A 23 4.28 -3.92 -14.13
CA VAL A 23 4.57 -4.92 -13.10
C VAL A 23 4.40 -4.34 -11.70
N VAL A 24 4.84 -3.09 -11.48
CA VAL A 24 4.65 -2.40 -10.19
C VAL A 24 3.17 -2.13 -9.92
N ALA A 25 2.43 -1.68 -10.93
CA ALA A 25 1.00 -1.44 -10.80
C ALA A 25 0.21 -2.73 -10.50
N LEU A 26 0.55 -3.85 -11.15
CA LEU A 26 -0.02 -5.17 -10.85
C LEU A 26 0.28 -5.63 -9.42
N ARG A 27 1.50 -5.42 -8.92
CA ARG A 27 1.82 -5.69 -7.50
C ARG A 27 0.97 -4.83 -6.56
N GLY A 28 0.77 -3.56 -6.90
CA GLY A 28 -0.15 -2.68 -6.19
C GLY A 28 -1.59 -3.21 -6.20
N ALA A 29 -2.04 -3.74 -7.34
CA ALA A 29 -3.36 -4.35 -7.48
C ALA A 29 -3.54 -5.58 -6.57
N VAL A 30 -2.53 -6.46 -6.52
CA VAL A 30 -2.56 -7.65 -5.64
C VAL A 30 -2.62 -7.23 -4.17
N ILE A 31 -1.79 -6.26 -3.75
CA ILE A 31 -1.81 -5.76 -2.37
C ILE A 31 -3.17 -5.13 -2.04
N GLY A 32 -3.72 -4.32 -2.97
CA GLY A 32 -5.05 -3.75 -2.83
C GLY A 32 -6.13 -4.82 -2.69
N ALA A 33 -6.14 -5.82 -3.58
CA ALA A 33 -7.10 -6.92 -3.55
C ALA A 33 -7.06 -7.70 -2.23
N LEU A 34 -5.85 -7.95 -1.69
CA LEU A 34 -5.68 -8.56 -0.36
C LEU A 34 -6.27 -7.67 0.74
N GLY A 35 -6.07 -6.35 0.67
CA GLY A 35 -6.69 -5.39 1.59
C GLY A 35 -8.22 -5.42 1.52
N GLY A 36 -8.79 -5.50 0.31
CA GLY A 36 -10.23 -5.64 0.09
C GLY A 36 -10.81 -6.96 0.63
N ALA A 37 -10.05 -8.05 0.52
CA ALA A 37 -10.41 -9.35 1.08
C ALA A 37 -10.40 -9.33 2.62
N VAL A 38 -9.37 -8.74 3.24
CA VAL A 38 -9.32 -8.56 4.70
C VAL A 38 -10.46 -7.67 5.17
N PHE A 39 -10.72 -6.56 4.48
CA PHE A 39 -11.84 -5.66 4.78
C PHE A 39 -13.18 -6.41 4.75
N ALA A 40 -13.42 -7.20 3.70
CA ALA A 40 -14.65 -7.97 3.58
C ALA A 40 -14.81 -9.01 4.69
N GLY A 41 -13.71 -9.69 5.07
CA GLY A 41 -13.71 -10.61 6.20
C GLY A 41 -14.06 -9.95 7.54
N VAL A 42 -13.51 -8.76 7.81
CA VAL A 42 -13.81 -7.99 9.04
C VAL A 42 -15.26 -7.49 9.05
N MET A 43 -15.80 -7.06 7.91
CA MET A 43 -17.21 -6.64 7.83
C MET A 43 -18.15 -7.83 8.02
N PHE A 44 -17.82 -9.00 7.48
CA PHE A 44 -18.61 -10.20 7.68
C PHE A 44 -18.65 -10.64 9.15
N SER A 45 -17.52 -10.59 9.86
CA SER A 45 -17.48 -10.94 11.29
C SER A 45 -18.24 -9.96 12.17
N ALA A 46 -18.43 -8.71 11.73
CA ALA A 46 -19.24 -7.72 12.44
C ALA A 46 -20.76 -7.96 12.28
N VAL A 47 -21.21 -8.49 11.14
CA VAL A 47 -22.65 -8.76 10.87
C VAL A 47 -23.17 -9.98 11.62
N GLY A 48 -22.31 -10.97 11.91
CA GLY A 48 -22.70 -12.25 12.54
C GLY A 48 -23.06 -12.20 14.04
N LYS A 49 -22.95 -11.05 14.71
CA LYS A 49 -23.10 -10.95 16.18
C LYS A 49 -24.53 -10.86 16.71
N GLY A 50 -25.58 -10.89 15.87
CA GLY A 50 -26.95 -10.63 16.34
C GLY A 50 -28.11 -11.38 15.66
N GLY A 51 -27.88 -12.46 14.91
CA GLY A 51 -28.91 -13.10 14.07
C GLY A 51 -29.31 -14.53 14.45
N ASN A 52 -30.61 -14.85 14.31
CA ASN A 52 -31.17 -16.20 14.42
C ASN A 52 -30.39 -17.22 13.57
N HIS A 53 -30.05 -18.39 14.14
CA HIS A 53 -29.33 -19.49 13.47
C HIS A 53 -30.19 -20.31 12.49
N SER A 54 -31.13 -19.67 11.77
CA SER A 54 -31.88 -20.37 10.74
C SER A 54 -31.01 -20.56 9.49
N VAL A 55 -31.18 -21.68 8.79
CA VAL A 55 -30.45 -21.98 7.56
C VAL A 55 -30.66 -20.88 6.51
N ALA A 56 -31.86 -20.28 6.46
CA ALA A 56 -32.19 -19.17 5.58
C ALA A 56 -31.40 -17.88 5.93
N ALA A 57 -31.24 -17.57 7.23
CA ALA A 57 -30.45 -16.43 7.67
C ALA A 57 -28.95 -16.62 7.39
N VAL A 58 -28.44 -17.84 7.57
CA VAL A 58 -27.04 -18.18 7.22
C VAL A 58 -26.81 -18.05 5.72
N LEU A 59 -27.73 -18.53 4.88
CA LEU A 59 -27.63 -18.43 3.43
C LEU A 59 -27.69 -16.97 2.94
N ALA A 60 -28.56 -16.14 3.52
CA ALA A 60 -28.64 -14.72 3.21
C ALA A 60 -27.34 -13.98 3.60
N ALA A 61 -26.80 -14.24 4.80
CA ALA A 61 -25.54 -13.66 5.24
C ALA A 61 -24.36 -14.07 4.33
N LEU A 62 -24.33 -15.32 3.87
CA LEU A 62 -23.34 -15.80 2.89
C LEU A 62 -23.45 -15.09 1.54
N LYS A 63 -24.69 -14.84 1.07
CA LYS A 63 -24.93 -14.09 -0.17
C LYS A 63 -24.45 -12.64 -0.06
N ASP A 64 -24.77 -11.98 1.04
CA ASP A 64 -24.39 -10.59 1.28
C ASP A 64 -22.88 -10.45 1.48
N ALA A 65 -22.25 -11.40 2.19
CA ALA A 65 -20.80 -11.50 2.31
C ALA A 65 -20.13 -11.71 0.95
N GLY A 66 -20.65 -12.64 0.14
CA GLY A 66 -20.15 -12.90 -1.21
C GLY A 66 -20.23 -11.66 -2.09
N MET A 67 -21.33 -10.89 -2.00
CA MET A 67 -21.49 -9.64 -2.73
C MET A 67 -20.53 -8.56 -2.23
N LEU A 68 -20.28 -8.49 -0.93
CA LEU A 68 -19.32 -7.55 -0.34
C LEU A 68 -17.88 -7.87 -0.75
N PHE A 69 -17.50 -9.16 -0.79
CA PHE A 69 -16.21 -9.60 -1.36
C PHE A 69 -16.09 -9.28 -2.85
N LEU A 70 -17.15 -9.56 -3.62
CA LEU A 70 -17.19 -9.32 -5.06
C LEU A 70 -17.00 -7.83 -5.39
N LEU A 71 -17.49 -6.94 -4.53
CA LEU A 71 -17.36 -5.49 -4.72
C LEU A 71 -16.05 -4.94 -4.14
N SER A 72 -15.65 -5.37 -2.93
CA SER A 72 -14.49 -4.82 -2.22
C SER A 72 -13.17 -5.20 -2.89
N VAL A 73 -12.99 -6.45 -3.30
CA VAL A 73 -11.73 -6.96 -3.84
C VAL A 73 -11.32 -6.22 -5.13
N PRO A 74 -12.18 -6.09 -6.16
CA PRO A 74 -11.82 -5.32 -7.35
C PRO A 74 -11.70 -3.82 -7.07
N ALA A 75 -12.52 -3.24 -6.19
CA ALA A 75 -12.41 -1.82 -5.84
C ALA A 75 -11.06 -1.50 -5.20
N PHE A 76 -10.65 -2.27 -4.17
CA PHE A 76 -9.36 -2.09 -3.53
C PHE A 76 -8.20 -2.47 -4.45
N GLY A 77 -8.36 -3.49 -5.29
CA GLY A 77 -7.38 -3.83 -6.32
C GLY A 77 -7.16 -2.68 -7.31
N ALA A 78 -8.23 -2.06 -7.81
CA ALA A 78 -8.15 -0.90 -8.69
C ALA A 78 -7.49 0.31 -8.01
N MET A 79 -7.81 0.57 -6.74
CA MET A 79 -7.16 1.63 -5.95
C MET A 79 -5.67 1.37 -5.75
N GLY A 80 -5.29 0.13 -5.43
CA GLY A 80 -3.90 -0.29 -5.30
C GLY A 80 -3.12 -0.15 -6.60
N PHE A 81 -3.73 -0.55 -7.72
CA PHE A 81 -3.17 -0.36 -9.06
C PHE A 81 -2.94 1.12 -9.38
N ALA A 82 -3.97 1.96 -9.24
CA ALA A 82 -3.92 3.37 -9.60
C ALA A 82 -2.89 4.13 -8.74
N THR A 83 -2.82 3.82 -7.45
CA THR A 83 -1.88 4.47 -6.53
C THR A 83 -0.44 4.06 -6.86
N ALA A 84 -0.18 2.76 -7.05
CA ALA A 84 1.14 2.27 -7.43
C ALA A 84 1.59 2.85 -8.78
N TYR A 85 0.68 2.96 -9.74
CA TYR A 85 0.93 3.58 -11.03
C TYR A 85 1.31 5.06 -10.90
N ARG A 86 0.53 5.84 -10.13
CA ARG A 86 0.78 7.27 -9.89
C ARG A 86 2.12 7.52 -9.21
N VAL A 87 2.44 6.73 -8.19
CA VAL A 87 3.72 6.83 -7.48
C VAL A 87 4.88 6.49 -8.41
N PHE A 88 4.76 5.44 -9.23
CA PHE A 88 5.77 5.11 -10.22
C PHE A 88 6.00 6.25 -11.21
N SER A 89 4.93 6.81 -11.78
CA SER A 89 5.04 7.92 -12.73
C SER A 89 5.66 9.16 -12.11
N SER A 90 5.30 9.48 -10.86
CA SER A 90 5.88 10.62 -10.14
C SER A 90 7.38 10.45 -9.92
N GLN A 91 7.81 9.26 -9.51
CA GLN A 91 9.23 8.96 -9.31
C GLN A 91 10.01 8.93 -10.64
N GLU A 92 9.43 8.44 -11.73
CA GLU A 92 10.08 8.50 -13.05
C GLU A 92 10.24 9.93 -13.55
N VAL A 93 9.23 10.79 -13.38
CA VAL A 93 9.33 12.22 -13.74
C VAL A 93 10.45 12.89 -12.96
N MET A 94 10.54 12.63 -11.65
CA MET A 94 11.61 13.16 -10.81
C MET A 94 12.99 12.63 -11.22
N TYR A 95 13.10 11.35 -11.58
CA TYR A 95 14.35 10.78 -12.09
C TYR A 95 14.81 11.46 -13.37
N GLN A 96 13.90 11.61 -14.34
CA GLN A 96 14.21 12.26 -15.61
C GLN A 96 14.54 13.75 -15.43
N SER A 97 13.89 14.46 -14.50
CA SER A 97 14.23 15.86 -14.21
C SER A 97 15.64 16.01 -13.65
N LEU A 98 16.07 15.07 -12.80
CA LEU A 98 17.42 15.09 -12.21
C LEU A 98 18.51 14.78 -13.26
N LEU A 99 18.24 13.84 -14.18
CA LEU A 99 19.14 13.58 -15.29
C LEU A 99 19.27 14.80 -16.20
N ARG A 100 18.15 15.48 -16.50
CA ARG A 100 18.16 16.72 -17.31
C ARG A 100 18.90 17.87 -16.65
N SER A 101 18.94 17.93 -15.32
CA SER A 101 19.75 18.91 -14.59
C SER A 101 21.24 18.58 -14.56
N GLY A 102 21.68 17.52 -15.26
CA GLY A 102 23.08 17.11 -15.32
C GLY A 102 23.53 16.20 -14.18
N ALA A 103 22.61 15.69 -13.35
CA ALA A 103 22.97 14.71 -12.32
C ALA A 103 23.21 13.34 -12.95
N CYS A 104 24.31 12.69 -12.57
CA CYS A 104 24.63 11.34 -13.02
C CYS A 104 24.22 10.30 -11.97
N VAL A 105 23.85 9.10 -12.42
CA VAL A 105 23.58 7.98 -11.51
C VAL A 105 24.91 7.51 -10.93
N PRO A 106 25.08 7.47 -9.60
CA PRO A 106 26.32 7.00 -9.00
C PRO A 106 26.48 5.48 -9.18
N GLU A 107 27.70 5.00 -9.38
CA GLU A 107 27.98 3.56 -9.53
C GLU A 107 27.84 2.80 -8.20
N GLN A 108 28.28 3.43 -7.11
CA GLN A 108 28.23 2.88 -5.77
C GLN A 108 27.04 3.43 -4.98
N ARG A 109 26.53 2.64 -4.03
CA ARG A 109 25.41 3.05 -3.17
C ARG A 109 25.87 4.18 -2.24
N PRO A 110 25.26 5.38 -2.29
CA PRO A 110 25.59 6.44 -1.35
C PRO A 110 25.23 6.04 0.08
N VAL A 111 26.15 6.25 1.01
CA VAL A 111 25.92 5.99 2.44
C VAL A 111 25.27 7.23 3.06
N LEU A 112 24.04 7.08 3.53
CA LEU A 112 23.36 8.16 4.25
C LEU A 112 23.92 8.32 5.66
N SER A 113 24.13 9.59 6.05
CA SER A 113 24.35 9.94 7.45
C SER A 113 23.07 9.68 8.26
N GLY A 114 23.19 9.48 9.57
CA GLY A 114 22.04 9.28 10.47
C GLY A 114 21.00 10.39 10.37
N ALA A 115 21.44 11.64 10.16
CA ALA A 115 20.57 12.80 9.97
C ALA A 115 19.75 12.75 8.67
N ASP A 116 20.26 12.12 7.60
CA ASP A 116 19.57 12.05 6.31
C ASP A 116 18.46 10.98 6.28
N ARG A 117 18.32 10.17 7.35
CA ARG A 117 17.36 9.06 7.46
C ARG A 117 15.99 9.46 8.00
N TRP A 118 15.78 10.73 8.35
CA TRP A 118 14.51 11.23 8.89
C TRP A 118 13.26 10.86 8.07
N PRO A 119 13.28 10.87 6.72
CA PRO A 119 12.12 10.43 5.93
C PRO A 119 11.72 8.97 6.20
N ALA A 120 12.69 8.09 6.42
CA ALA A 120 12.42 6.68 6.72
C ALA A 120 11.86 6.51 8.14
N ILE A 121 12.37 7.29 9.09
CA ILE A 121 11.87 7.31 10.48
C ILE A 121 10.41 7.76 10.49
N MET A 122 10.08 8.82 9.74
CA MET A 122 8.71 9.32 9.62
C MET A 122 7.74 8.26 9.07
N VAL A 123 8.12 7.56 8.00
CA VAL A 123 7.30 6.46 7.48
C VAL A 123 7.12 5.36 8.53
N GLY A 124 8.17 5.01 9.26
CA GLY A 124 8.10 4.03 10.35
C GLY A 124 7.15 4.44 11.46
N VAL A 125 7.23 5.70 11.92
CA VAL A 125 6.35 6.25 12.96
C VAL A 125 4.89 6.23 12.49
N VAL A 126 4.60 6.68 11.27
CA VAL A 126 3.25 6.66 10.72
C VAL A 126 2.71 5.22 10.67
N LEU A 127 3.54 4.25 10.29
CA LEU A 127 3.15 2.84 10.23
C LEU A 127 2.82 2.29 11.63
N VAL A 128 3.63 2.63 12.64
CA VAL A 128 3.38 2.27 14.04
C VAL A 128 2.06 2.88 14.53
N VAL A 129 1.81 4.15 14.23
CA VAL A 129 0.56 4.84 14.63
C VAL A 129 -0.65 4.17 13.98
N ILE A 130 -0.60 3.84 12.69
CA ILE A 130 -1.69 3.16 11.97
C ILE A 130 -1.95 1.78 12.60
N VAL A 131 -0.91 0.99 12.85
CA VAL A 131 -1.04 -0.34 13.45
C VAL A 131 -1.62 -0.24 14.86
N ALA A 132 -1.11 0.66 15.69
CA ALA A 132 -1.63 0.88 17.04
C ALA A 132 -3.10 1.30 17.02
N PHE A 133 -3.48 2.19 16.10
CA PHE A 133 -4.86 2.61 15.93
C PHE A 133 -5.78 1.45 15.54
N ILE A 134 -5.36 0.61 14.59
CA ILE A 134 -6.12 -0.60 14.19
C ILE A 134 -6.29 -1.55 15.38
N VAL A 135 -5.23 -1.79 16.15
CA VAL A 135 -5.28 -2.66 17.34
C VAL A 135 -6.24 -2.10 18.38
N ILE A 136 -6.20 -0.79 18.65
CA ILE A 136 -7.12 -0.14 19.60
C ILE A 136 -8.57 -0.27 19.13
N LEU A 137 -8.84 -0.03 17.85
CA LEU A 137 -10.18 -0.22 17.29
C LEU A 137 -10.65 -1.67 17.45
N PHE A 138 -9.77 -2.64 17.20
CA PHE A 138 -10.10 -4.04 17.35
C PHE A 138 -10.41 -4.41 18.81
N ILE A 139 -9.65 -3.89 19.78
CA ILE A 139 -9.94 -4.12 21.21
C ILE A 139 -11.27 -3.46 21.59
N LYS A 140 -11.51 -2.23 21.15
CA LYS A 140 -12.68 -1.44 21.59
C LYS A 140 -14.00 -1.88 20.94
N PHE A 141 -13.96 -2.27 19.67
CA PHE A 141 -15.15 -2.60 18.87
C PHE A 141 -15.20 -4.07 18.44
N GLY A 142 -14.16 -4.86 18.73
CA GLY A 142 -14.13 -6.30 18.46
C GLY A 142 -14.89 -7.15 19.47
N HIS A 143 -15.43 -6.56 20.54
CA HIS A 143 -16.38 -7.19 21.46
C HIS A 143 -17.82 -7.05 20.99
#